data_AF-A0A2K1Q4A2-F1
#
_entry.id   AF-A0A2K1Q4A2-F1
#
_cell.length_a   1.000
_cell.length_b   1.000
_cell.length_c   1.000
_cell.angle_alpha   90.00
_cell.angle_beta   90.00
_cell.angle_gamma   90.00
#
_symmetry.space_group_name_H-M   'P 1'
#
loop_
_entity.id
_entity.type
_entity.pdbx_description
1 polymer ?
#
loop_
_entity_poly.entity_id
_entity_poly.type
_entity_poly.pdbx_seq_one_letter_code
_entity_poly.pdbx_strand_id
1 'polypeptide(L)'
;MWDEHRQLTAVRRGTRQVRYGYDGLGRRVFKQTDDETRWFYWQGDMLAGEVASAGTPPLQARSLFDTGNRLKRQRMQAQLYSAVREYVYYPGSFQPLALLTRHDDMRQSFHYHCDPNGAPVRLTSLKGDIVWSVQQGAWGEKGTVHSNRIENPLRFQGQYYDAETGLHYNRHRYY
;
A
#
# COMPACT_ATOMS: atom_id res chain seq x y z
N MET A 1 17.29 -2.54 -9.19
CA MET A 1 17.50 -1.63 -10.33
C MET A 1 17.04 -0.26 -9.88
N TRP A 2 17.82 0.76 -10.18
CA TRP A 2 17.56 2.14 -9.78
C TRP A 2 17.52 3.00 -11.05
N ASP A 3 16.70 4.06 -11.04
CA ASP A 3 16.74 5.07 -12.10
C ASP A 3 17.73 6.20 -11.79
N GLU A 4 17.81 7.18 -12.70
CA GLU A 4 18.68 8.36 -12.57
C GLU A 4 18.30 9.27 -11.40
N HIS A 5 17.05 9.21 -10.95
CA HIS A 5 16.54 9.93 -9.78
C HIS A 5 16.75 9.17 -8.47
N ARG A 6 17.53 8.07 -8.50
CA ARG A 6 17.81 7.19 -7.35
C ARG A 6 16.53 6.61 -6.74
N GLN A 7 15.56 6.26 -7.57
CA GLN A 7 14.36 5.53 -7.17
C GLN A 7 14.49 4.05 -7.52
N LEU A 8 14.04 3.18 -6.62
CA LEU A 8 14.10 1.74 -6.84
C LEU A 8 13.01 1.35 -7.85
N THR A 9 13.38 1.03 -9.09
CA THR A 9 12.43 0.72 -10.16
C THR A 9 12.13 -0.77 -10.28
N ALA A 10 13.04 -1.62 -9.80
CA ALA A 10 12.77 -3.05 -9.72
C ALA A 10 13.66 -3.79 -8.71
N VAL A 11 13.12 -4.86 -8.13
CA VAL A 11 13.86 -5.85 -7.34
C VAL A 11 13.70 -7.21 -8.01
N ARG A 12 14.80 -7.94 -8.19
CA ARG A 12 14.79 -9.31 -8.71
C ARG A 12 15.34 -10.26 -7.65
N ARG A 13 14.57 -11.30 -7.33
CA ARG A 13 14.98 -12.39 -6.41
C ARG A 13 14.73 -13.72 -7.10
N GLY A 14 15.79 -14.32 -7.64
CA GLY A 14 15.67 -15.49 -8.50
C GLY A 14 14.87 -15.18 -9.76
N THR A 15 13.80 -15.95 -9.99
CA THR A 15 12.87 -15.77 -11.13
C THR A 15 11.82 -14.69 -10.89
N ARG A 16 11.59 -14.28 -9.65
CA ARG A 16 10.57 -13.28 -9.31
C ARG A 16 11.12 -11.88 -9.52
N GLN A 17 10.30 -11.03 -10.13
CA GLN A 17 10.59 -9.61 -10.28
C GLN A 17 9.44 -8.77 -9.73
N VAL A 18 9.79 -7.71 -9.02
CA VAL A 18 8.86 -6.67 -8.57
C VAL A 18 9.28 -5.38 -9.25
N ARG A 19 8.33 -4.69 -9.86
CA ARG A 19 8.53 -3.38 -10.51
C ARG A 19 7.80 -2.30 -9.73
N TYR A 20 8.37 -1.10 -9.73
CA TYR A 20 7.80 0.07 -9.08
C TYR A 20 7.78 1.23 -10.06
N GLY A 21 6.79 2.12 -9.90
CA GLY A 21 6.75 3.38 -10.61
C GLY A 21 6.35 4.53 -9.70
N TYR A 22 6.76 5.73 -10.07
CA TYR A 22 6.68 6.93 -9.25
C TYR A 22 6.07 8.09 -10.05
N ASP A 23 5.46 9.04 -9.35
CA ASP A 23 5.08 10.32 -9.93
C ASP A 23 6.24 11.32 -9.95
N GLY A 24 6.02 12.50 -10.54
CA GLY A 24 7.03 13.56 -10.62
C GLY A 24 7.46 14.15 -9.27
N LEU A 25 6.77 13.81 -8.18
CA LEU A 25 7.15 14.19 -6.80
C LEU A 25 7.91 13.05 -6.08
N GLY A 26 8.20 11.96 -6.80
CA GLY A 26 8.90 10.79 -6.28
C GLY A 26 8.08 9.92 -5.34
N ARG A 27 6.75 10.04 -5.37
CA ARG A 27 5.86 9.16 -4.61
C ARG A 27 5.55 7.92 -5.44
N ARG A 28 5.66 6.74 -4.84
CA ARG A 28 5.36 5.48 -5.52
C ARG A 28 3.88 5.44 -5.89
N VAL A 29 3.56 5.33 -7.18
CA VAL A 29 2.18 5.24 -7.70
C VAL A 29 1.75 3.82 -7.98
N PHE A 30 2.69 2.89 -8.18
CA PHE A 30 2.37 1.46 -8.23
C PHE A 30 3.52 0.57 -7.79
N LYS A 31 3.16 -0.66 -7.43
CA LYS A 31 4.05 -1.83 -7.45
C LYS A 31 3.40 -2.96 -8.25
N GLN A 32 4.21 -3.76 -8.92
CA GLN A 32 3.74 -4.80 -9.82
C GLN A 32 4.59 -6.06 -9.63
N THR A 33 3.93 -7.17 -9.35
CA THR A 33 4.49 -8.52 -9.32
C THR A 33 4.04 -9.29 -10.58
N ASP A 34 4.37 -10.58 -10.65
CA ASP A 34 3.87 -11.46 -11.72
C ASP A 34 2.35 -11.72 -11.59
N ASP A 35 1.79 -11.51 -10.40
CA ASP A 35 0.41 -11.89 -10.06
C ASP A 35 -0.53 -10.69 -9.85
N GLU A 36 0.00 -9.54 -9.46
CA GLU A 36 -0.81 -8.38 -9.04
C GLU A 36 -0.13 -7.07 -9.42
N THR A 37 -0.94 -6.07 -9.79
CA THR A 37 -0.55 -4.67 -9.75
C THR A 37 -1.32 -3.93 -8.69
N ARG A 38 -0.58 -3.27 -7.81
CA ARG A 38 -1.11 -2.44 -6.73
C ARG A 38 -0.81 -0.98 -6.98
N TRP A 39 -1.85 -0.16 -6.95
CA TRP A 39 -1.76 1.28 -7.17
C TRP A 39 -1.90 2.01 -5.84
N PHE A 40 -1.16 3.11 -5.69
CA PHE A 40 -1.12 3.90 -4.47
C PHE A 40 -1.58 5.33 -4.75
N TYR A 41 -2.38 5.88 -3.83
CA TYR A 41 -2.91 7.23 -3.87
C TYR A 41 -2.43 8.01 -2.66
N TRP A 42 -2.11 9.28 -2.86
CA TRP A 42 -1.43 10.11 -1.87
C TRP A 42 -2.23 11.38 -1.58
N GLN A 43 -2.28 11.77 -0.31
CA GLN A 43 -2.75 13.08 0.15
C GLN A 43 -1.54 13.85 0.68
N GLY A 44 -1.04 14.79 -0.12
CA GLY A 44 0.28 15.39 0.12
C GLY A 44 1.35 14.30 0.12
N ASP A 45 2.00 14.11 1.26
CA ASP A 45 3.06 13.12 1.47
C ASP A 45 2.57 11.84 2.18
N MET A 46 1.31 11.81 2.61
CA MET A 46 0.71 10.68 3.32
C MET A 46 0.07 9.71 2.33
N LEU A 47 0.33 8.42 2.51
CA LEU A 47 -0.31 7.37 1.71
C LEU A 47 -1.80 7.32 2.08
N ALA A 48 -2.67 7.82 1.21
CA ALA A 48 -4.11 7.92 1.47
C ALA A 48 -4.84 6.61 1.19
N GLY A 49 -4.38 5.82 0.23
CA GLY A 49 -5.00 4.54 -0.08
C GLY A 49 -4.29 3.73 -1.12
N GLU A 50 -4.79 2.53 -1.33
CA GLU A 50 -4.29 1.59 -2.31
C GLU A 50 -5.40 0.71 -2.86
N VAL A 51 -5.17 0.25 -4.08
CA VAL A 51 -6.04 -0.73 -4.76
C VAL A 51 -5.21 -1.80 -5.44
N ALA A 52 -5.75 -3.00 -5.51
CA ALA A 52 -5.10 -4.13 -6.14
C ALA A 52 -5.92 -4.62 -7.34
N SER A 53 -5.22 -5.03 -8.40
CA SER A 53 -5.82 -5.71 -9.54
C SER A 53 -4.98 -6.92 -9.89
N ALA A 54 -5.66 -8.04 -10.14
CA ALA A 54 -5.02 -9.26 -10.59
C ALA A 54 -4.34 -9.03 -11.95
N GLY A 55 -3.16 -9.64 -12.10
CA GLY A 55 -2.34 -9.62 -13.28
C GLY A 55 -1.47 -8.36 -13.44
N THR A 56 -0.87 -8.30 -14.63
CA THR A 56 0.24 -7.39 -14.95
C THR A 56 -0.15 -6.58 -16.18
N PRO A 57 -1.09 -5.63 -16.08
CA PRO A 57 -1.44 -4.79 -17.22
C PRO A 57 -0.18 -4.08 -17.74
N PRO A 58 -0.04 -3.91 -19.07
CA PRO A 58 1.07 -3.20 -19.64
C PRO A 58 1.09 -1.76 -19.12
N LEU A 59 2.25 -1.32 -18.63
CA LEU A 59 2.48 0.02 -18.07
C LEU A 59 2.57 1.12 -19.16
N GLN A 60 1.96 0.90 -20.32
CA GLN A 60 1.98 1.86 -21.43
C GLN A 60 0.98 2.99 -21.17
N ALA A 61 1.44 4.22 -21.35
CA ALA A 61 0.59 5.39 -21.34
C ALA A 61 -0.46 5.25 -22.45
N ARG A 62 -1.75 5.26 -22.06
CA ARG A 62 -2.85 5.26 -23.02
C ARG A 62 -3.17 6.69 -23.43
N SER A 63 -3.37 6.91 -24.73
CA SER A 63 -3.75 8.23 -25.24
C SER A 63 -5.04 8.72 -24.58
N LEU A 64 -5.02 9.96 -24.07
CA LEU A 64 -6.20 10.60 -23.51
C LEU A 64 -7.26 10.90 -24.59
N PHE A 65 -6.81 11.09 -25.84
CA PHE A 65 -7.64 11.39 -27.01
C PHE A 65 -8.20 10.14 -27.70
N ASP A 66 -7.89 8.95 -27.18
CA ASP A 66 -8.53 7.72 -27.65
C ASP A 66 -9.95 7.61 -27.07
N THR A 67 -10.90 8.15 -27.83
CA THR A 67 -12.34 8.11 -27.52
C THR A 67 -12.92 6.70 -27.73
N GLY A 68 -12.32 5.88 -28.61
CA GLY A 68 -12.77 4.52 -28.90
C GLY A 68 -12.63 3.56 -27.72
N ASN A 69 -11.64 3.79 -26.86
CA ASN A 69 -11.39 2.96 -25.68
C ASN A 69 -11.99 3.51 -24.36
N ARG A 70 -12.87 4.52 -24.39
CA ARG A 70 -13.44 5.12 -23.16
C ARG A 70 -14.18 4.11 -22.27
N LEU A 71 -15.07 3.31 -22.84
CA LEU A 71 -15.82 2.29 -22.09
C LEU A 71 -14.91 1.19 -21.52
N LYS A 72 -13.87 0.81 -22.27
CA LYS A 72 -12.85 -0.14 -21.83
C LYS A 72 -12.07 0.43 -20.63
N ARG A 73 -11.71 1.73 -20.67
CA ARG A 73 -11.09 2.45 -19.55
C ARG A 73 -11.98 2.47 -18.32
N GLN A 74 -13.25 2.87 -18.46
CA GLN A 74 -14.20 2.87 -17.33
C GLN A 74 -14.38 1.49 -16.70
N ARG A 75 -14.49 0.43 -17.51
CA ARG A 75 -14.61 -0.95 -16.98
C ARG A 75 -13.37 -1.40 -16.22
N MET A 76 -12.16 -1.20 -16.75
CA MET A 76 -10.93 -1.54 -16.02
C MET A 76 -10.77 -0.68 -14.76
N GLN A 77 -11.16 0.60 -14.83
CA GLN A 77 -11.11 1.48 -13.67
C GLN A 77 -12.10 1.05 -12.59
N ALA A 78 -13.30 0.62 -12.96
CA ALA A 78 -14.26 0.05 -12.00
C ALA A 78 -13.71 -1.22 -11.33
N GLN A 79 -13.02 -2.08 -12.08
CA GLN A 79 -12.37 -3.28 -11.54
C GLN A 79 -11.24 -2.98 -10.55
N LEU A 80 -10.50 -1.88 -10.74
CA LEU A 80 -9.49 -1.46 -9.76
C LEU A 80 -10.10 -1.20 -8.39
N TYR A 81 -11.36 -0.77 -8.32
CA TYR A 81 -11.99 -0.37 -7.07
C TYR A 81 -12.85 -1.48 -6.43
N SER A 82 -12.72 -2.74 -6.88
CA SER A 82 -13.38 -3.87 -6.20
C SER A 82 -12.74 -4.15 -4.83
N ALA A 83 -11.44 -3.93 -4.68
CA ALA A 83 -10.74 -4.05 -3.41
C ALA A 83 -9.93 -2.76 -3.12
N VAL A 84 -10.40 -1.97 -2.16
CA VAL A 84 -9.83 -0.68 -1.79
C VAL A 84 -9.44 -0.69 -0.32
N ARG A 85 -8.29 -0.07 -0.01
CA ARG A 85 -7.86 0.23 1.36
C ARG A 85 -7.55 1.72 1.44
N GLU A 86 -8.11 2.40 2.43
CA GLU A 86 -7.87 3.81 2.72
C GLU A 86 -7.26 3.93 4.12
N TYR A 87 -6.22 4.75 4.23
CA TYR A 87 -5.51 4.99 5.46
C TYR A 87 -5.80 6.41 5.93
N VAL A 88 -6.40 6.52 7.11
CA VAL A 88 -6.70 7.80 7.76
C VAL A 88 -5.66 8.04 8.84
N TYR A 89 -5.11 9.25 8.91
CA TYR A 89 -4.07 9.65 9.86
C TYR A 89 -4.56 10.76 10.79
N TYR A 90 -3.87 10.93 11.92
CA TYR A 90 -4.05 12.13 12.73
C TYR A 90 -3.59 13.39 11.95
N PRO A 91 -4.27 14.53 12.10
CA PRO A 91 -3.89 15.77 11.42
C PRO A 91 -2.42 16.14 11.63
N GLY A 92 -1.70 16.40 10.54
CA GLY A 92 -0.29 16.81 10.59
C GLY A 92 0.71 15.72 10.99
N SER A 93 0.28 14.45 11.05
CA SER A 93 1.12 13.33 11.48
C SER A 93 1.04 12.14 10.52
N PHE A 94 2.09 11.31 10.50
CA PHE A 94 2.10 10.01 9.83
C PHE A 94 1.60 8.88 10.73
N GLN A 95 1.12 9.18 11.94
CA GLN A 95 0.50 8.21 12.83
C GLN A 95 -0.90 7.83 12.31
N PRO A 96 -1.12 6.54 11.96
CA PRO A 96 -2.41 6.11 11.43
C PRO A 96 -3.46 6.06 12.54
N LEU A 97 -4.68 6.45 12.17
CA LEU A 97 -5.86 6.51 13.02
C LEU A 97 -6.84 5.38 12.67
N ALA A 98 -7.14 5.21 11.39
CA ALA A 98 -8.08 4.19 10.92
C ALA A 98 -7.68 3.58 9.58
N LEU A 99 -8.05 2.32 9.39
CA LEU A 99 -8.03 1.63 8.11
C LEU A 99 -9.48 1.42 7.68
N LEU A 100 -9.84 1.97 6.52
CA LEU A 100 -11.11 1.67 5.87
C LEU A 100 -10.85 0.69 4.75
N THR A 101 -11.63 -0.37 4.68
CA THR A 101 -11.55 -1.32 3.56
C THR A 101 -12.88 -1.41 2.86
N ARG A 102 -12.82 -1.59 1.55
CA ARG A 102 -13.97 -1.98 0.74
C ARG A 102 -13.56 -3.19 -0.08
N HIS A 103 -14.32 -4.27 0.06
CA HIS A 103 -14.26 -5.42 -0.84
C HIS A 103 -15.64 -5.63 -1.42
N ASP A 104 -15.77 -5.43 -2.73
CA ASP A 104 -17.04 -5.32 -3.45
C ASP A 104 -17.94 -4.29 -2.77
N ASP A 105 -19.10 -4.69 -2.27
CA ASP A 105 -20.04 -3.83 -1.55
C ASP A 105 -19.84 -3.82 -0.02
N MET A 106 -18.96 -4.69 0.50
CA MET A 106 -18.69 -4.76 1.94
C MET A 106 -17.68 -3.69 2.35
N ARG A 107 -18.11 -2.80 3.24
CA ARG A 107 -17.27 -1.78 3.86
C ARG A 107 -16.97 -2.14 5.30
N GLN A 108 -15.71 -2.06 5.69
CA GLN A 108 -15.28 -2.27 7.07
C GLN A 108 -14.38 -1.12 7.51
N SER A 109 -14.36 -0.87 8.81
CA SER A 109 -13.48 0.11 9.44
C SER A 109 -12.77 -0.53 10.63
N PHE A 110 -11.51 -0.17 10.79
CA PHE A 110 -10.65 -0.66 11.85
C PHE A 110 -9.90 0.51 12.47
N HIS A 111 -9.68 0.45 13.78
CA HIS A 111 -8.98 1.48 14.53
C HIS A 111 -7.55 1.04 14.83
N TYR A 112 -6.58 1.91 14.53
CA TYR A 112 -5.17 1.66 14.82
C TYR A 112 -4.84 2.01 16.28
N HIS A 113 -4.10 1.12 16.92
CA HIS A 113 -3.42 1.40 18.19
C HIS A 113 -1.93 1.40 17.91
N CYS A 114 -1.28 2.49 18.27
CA CYS A 114 0.14 2.71 17.98
C CYS A 114 0.94 2.82 19.27
N ASP A 115 2.21 2.40 19.19
CA ASP A 115 3.21 2.72 20.20
C ASP A 115 3.53 4.23 20.22
N PRO A 116 4.23 4.75 21.25
CA PRO A 116 4.58 6.17 21.35
C PRO A 116 5.40 6.72 20.17
N ASN A 117 6.13 5.86 19.45
CA ASN A 117 6.86 6.22 18.23
C ASN A 117 5.96 6.28 16.98
N GLY A 118 4.66 6.02 17.11
CA GLY A 118 3.66 6.02 16.04
C GLY A 118 3.60 4.73 15.22
N ALA A 119 4.34 3.69 15.59
CA ALA A 119 4.27 2.39 14.90
C ALA A 119 2.97 1.65 15.29
N PRO A 120 2.18 1.16 14.31
CA PRO A 120 1.03 0.32 14.58
C PRO A 120 1.42 -0.98 15.28
N VAL A 121 0.78 -1.26 16.42
CA VAL A 121 0.94 -2.52 17.15
C VAL A 121 -0.33 -3.36 17.14
N ARG A 122 -1.49 -2.74 16.88
CA ARG A 122 -2.79 -3.44 16.86
C ARG A 122 -3.82 -2.72 15.97
N LEU A 123 -4.73 -3.49 15.38
CA LEU A 123 -5.96 -3.04 14.77
C LEU A 123 -7.15 -3.73 15.44
N THR A 124 -8.19 -2.94 15.74
CA THR A 124 -9.45 -3.45 16.27
C THR A 124 -10.62 -3.19 15.34
N SER A 125 -11.56 -4.13 15.25
CA SER A 125 -12.86 -3.92 14.60
C SER A 125 -13.72 -2.93 15.40
N LEU A 126 -14.82 -2.45 14.81
CA LEU A 126 -15.84 -1.65 15.52
C LEU A 126 -16.46 -2.37 16.72
N LYS A 127 -16.40 -3.71 16.77
CA LYS A 127 -16.91 -4.53 17.88
C LYS A 127 -15.86 -4.73 18.99
N GLY A 128 -14.64 -4.21 18.80
CA GLY A 128 -13.51 -4.38 19.73
C GLY A 128 -12.65 -5.62 19.47
N ASP A 129 -12.95 -6.42 18.44
CA ASP A 129 -12.14 -7.60 18.13
C ASP A 129 -10.75 -7.21 17.64
N ILE A 130 -9.71 -7.88 18.15
CA ILE A 130 -8.35 -7.72 17.63
C ILE A 130 -8.22 -8.47 16.31
N VAL A 131 -8.16 -7.73 15.20
CA VAL A 131 -8.09 -8.29 13.84
C VAL A 131 -6.66 -8.36 13.32
N TRP A 132 -5.76 -7.56 13.86
CA TRP A 132 -4.33 -7.63 13.58
C TRP A 132 -3.56 -7.15 14.80
N SER A 133 -2.45 -7.81 15.13
CA SER A 133 -1.53 -7.33 16.17
C SER A 133 -0.17 -7.98 16.03
N VAL A 134 0.85 -7.18 16.32
CA VAL A 134 2.24 -7.61 16.32
C VAL A 134 2.95 -6.97 17.50
N GLN A 135 3.79 -7.73 18.17
CA GLN A 135 4.79 -7.19 19.08
C GLN A 135 6.06 -6.96 18.26
N GLN A 136 6.53 -5.72 18.10
CA GLN A 136 7.77 -5.43 17.37
C GLN A 136 8.91 -5.14 18.34
N GLY A 137 10.14 -5.46 17.93
CA GLY A 137 11.35 -5.00 18.62
C GLY A 137 11.55 -3.50 18.40
N ALA A 138 12.41 -2.87 19.22
CA ALA A 138 12.66 -1.43 19.18
C ALA A 138 13.11 -0.90 17.80
N TRP A 139 13.67 -1.76 16.95
CA TRP A 139 14.21 -1.43 15.63
C TRP A 139 13.38 -1.98 14.46
N GLY A 140 12.13 -2.42 14.70
CA GLY A 140 11.26 -2.95 13.64
C GLY A 140 11.54 -4.42 13.29
N GLU A 141 12.24 -5.11 14.19
CA GLU A 141 12.51 -6.53 14.11
C GLU A 141 11.19 -7.32 14.02
N LYS A 142 11.19 -8.42 13.27
CA LYS A 142 10.03 -9.34 13.22
C LYS A 142 9.81 -9.93 14.60
N GLY A 143 8.87 -9.36 15.35
CA GLY A 143 8.40 -10.00 16.57
C GLY A 143 7.11 -10.77 16.34
N THR A 144 6.48 -11.15 17.45
CA THR A 144 5.38 -12.11 17.46
C THR A 144 4.11 -11.50 16.89
N VAL A 145 3.53 -12.16 15.87
CA VAL A 145 2.20 -11.84 15.36
C VAL A 145 1.17 -12.58 16.20
N HIS A 146 0.33 -11.86 16.92
CA HIS A 146 -0.71 -12.46 17.77
C HIS A 146 -2.05 -12.59 17.06
N SER A 147 -2.31 -11.75 16.05
CA SER A 147 -3.48 -11.84 15.17
C SER A 147 -3.14 -11.31 13.78
N ASN A 148 -3.68 -11.94 12.74
CA ASN A 148 -3.46 -11.56 11.34
C ASN A 148 -4.69 -11.86 10.48
N ARG A 149 -5.88 -11.51 10.96
CA ARG A 149 -7.15 -11.65 10.23
C ARG A 149 -7.28 -10.63 9.09
N ILE A 150 -6.54 -9.54 9.19
CA ILE A 150 -6.38 -8.54 8.13
C ILE A 150 -4.90 -8.22 7.97
N GLU A 151 -4.44 -8.10 6.73
CA GLU A 151 -3.08 -7.66 6.44
C GLU A 151 -2.91 -6.19 6.80
N ASN A 152 -1.77 -5.80 7.38
CA ASN A 152 -1.41 -4.40 7.59
C ASN A 152 0.03 -4.15 7.10
N PRO A 153 0.23 -3.34 6.04
CA PRO A 153 1.56 -3.04 5.52
C PRO A 153 2.24 -1.88 6.25
N LEU A 154 1.51 -1.06 7.01
CA LEU A 154 2.12 0.08 7.72
C LEU A 154 3.05 -0.38 8.84
N ARG A 155 4.20 0.30 8.98
CA ARG A 155 5.23 0.04 10.01
C ARG A 155 5.51 1.33 10.77
N PHE A 156 6.78 1.71 10.98
CA PHE A 156 7.10 3.03 11.52
C PHE A 156 6.45 4.15 10.68
N GLN A 157 6.32 5.33 11.28
CA GLN A 157 5.69 6.49 10.64
C GLN A 157 6.20 6.70 9.20
N GLY A 158 5.26 6.69 8.24
CA GLY A 158 5.55 6.85 6.81
C GLY A 158 6.11 5.61 6.09
N GLN A 159 6.27 4.48 6.77
CA GLN A 159 6.78 3.24 6.18
C GLN A 159 5.67 2.30 5.70
N TYR A 160 5.88 1.76 4.50
CA TYR A 160 5.08 0.69 3.91
C TYR A 160 5.95 -0.55 3.68
N TYR A 161 5.56 -1.69 4.25
CA TYR A 161 6.25 -2.96 4.09
C TYR A 161 5.82 -3.70 2.83
N ASP A 162 6.79 -4.00 1.97
CA ASP A 162 6.62 -4.82 0.78
C ASP A 162 6.99 -6.28 1.09
N ALA A 163 6.00 -7.13 1.35
CA ALA A 163 6.23 -8.53 1.72
C ALA A 163 7.02 -9.32 0.65
N GLU A 164 6.84 -8.97 -0.61
CA GLU A 164 7.46 -9.62 -1.76
C GLU A 164 8.98 -9.38 -1.87
N THR A 165 9.47 -8.24 -1.35
CA THR A 165 10.90 -7.91 -1.32
C THR A 165 11.48 -7.92 0.08
N GLY A 166 10.63 -7.86 1.12
CA GLY A 166 11.01 -7.65 2.51
C GLY A 166 11.49 -6.24 2.82
N LEU A 167 11.32 -5.28 1.90
CA LEU A 167 11.79 -3.91 2.07
C LEU A 167 10.71 -3.02 2.70
N HIS A 168 11.16 -1.98 3.40
CA HIS A 168 10.33 -0.92 3.93
C HIS A 168 10.47 0.34 3.08
N TYR A 169 9.43 0.69 2.34
CA TYR A 169 9.38 1.94 1.57
C TYR A 169 9.03 3.12 2.47
N ASN A 170 9.90 4.13 2.49
CA ASN A 170 9.67 5.42 3.14
C ASN A 170 9.96 6.55 2.15
N ARG A 171 9.03 6.74 1.20
CA ARG A 171 8.99 7.75 0.14
C ARG A 171 10.25 7.85 -0.74
N HIS A 172 11.35 8.33 -0.16
CA HIS A 172 12.63 8.53 -0.81
C HIS A 172 13.63 7.39 -0.59
N ARG A 173 13.37 6.47 0.35
CA ARG A 173 14.30 5.40 0.72
C ARG A 173 13.62 4.06 0.91
N TYR A 174 14.39 3.00 0.71
CA TYR A 174 14.05 1.62 1.02
C TYR A 174 15.01 1.12 2.10
N TYR A 175 14.47 0.47 3.13
CA TYR A 175 15.22 -0.18 4.21
C TYR A 175 15.03 -1.69 4.17
#